data_AF-A0A2E9FBJ7-F1
#
_entry.id   AF-A0A2E9FBJ7-F1
#
_cell.length_a   1.000
_cell.length_b   1.000
_cell.length_c   1.000
_cell.angle_alpha   90.00
_cell.angle_beta   90.00
_cell.angle_gamma   90.00
#
_symmetry.space_group_name_H-M   'P 1'
#
loop_
_entity.id
_entity.type
_entity.pdbx_description
1 polymer ?
#
loop_
_entity_poly.entity_id
_entity_poly.type
_entity_poly.pdbx_seq_one_letter_code
_entity_poly.pdbx_strand_id
1 'polypeptide(L)'
;MKRPETNGAAIVKNNYLMGYNGLALLRWLKIEATENEIWAPMTLLHLEKGEGTQDQDWIIDRDIYHLQPDEQKLNGKTLEEHQKITGFDRNSKLVSTTDGRPIGTRVFVRANRYESGRAHVAVFNWDGNASIEVDLKNSGLKWGQKFQIRNVLNLYNQPVVESTYNEEPIVIPMMKSAIAPDFDVFLVVPEESFTSFVAHAGEPQMDWTKLDWKNGSAGAGKGLHWMKGKKEN
;
A
#
# COMPACT_ATOMS: atom_id res chain seq x y z
N MET A 1 -15.88 -32.27 -3.85
CA MET A 1 -16.24 -30.87 -3.56
C MET A 1 -16.10 -30.10 -4.87
N LYS A 2 -17.20 -29.67 -5.52
CA LYS A 2 -17.11 -28.84 -6.74
C LYS A 2 -16.46 -27.53 -6.34
N ARG A 3 -15.27 -27.20 -6.88
CA ARG A 3 -14.74 -25.83 -6.83
C ARG A 3 -15.58 -25.02 -7.81
N PRO A 4 -16.39 -24.04 -7.39
CA PRO A 4 -17.23 -23.31 -8.32
C PRO A 4 -16.57 -21.97 -8.68
N GLU A 5 -16.99 -21.47 -9.84
CA GLU A 5 -17.01 -20.07 -10.32
C GLU A 5 -15.66 -19.53 -10.81
N THR A 6 -15.53 -19.50 -12.14
CA THR A 6 -14.54 -18.67 -12.83
C THR A 6 -14.73 -17.21 -12.40
N ASN A 7 -13.65 -16.55 -11.98
CA ASN A 7 -13.60 -15.11 -11.68
C ASN A 7 -13.89 -14.28 -12.94
N GLY A 8 -14.33 -13.04 -12.77
CA GLY A 8 -14.62 -12.11 -13.87
C GLY A 8 -13.39 -11.62 -14.63
N ALA A 9 -13.23 -10.30 -14.72
CA ALA A 9 -12.07 -9.67 -15.36
C ALA A 9 -11.13 -9.06 -14.32
N ALA A 10 -9.82 -9.14 -14.54
CA ALA A 10 -8.82 -8.41 -13.78
C ALA A 10 -7.78 -7.74 -14.68
N ILE A 11 -7.30 -6.59 -14.21
CA ILE A 11 -6.21 -5.83 -14.81
C ILE A 11 -5.10 -5.72 -13.77
N VAL A 12 -3.92 -6.23 -14.08
CA VAL A 12 -2.74 -6.24 -13.24
C VAL A 12 -1.62 -5.57 -14.03
N LYS A 13 -1.54 -4.24 -13.96
CA LYS A 13 -0.57 -3.48 -14.74
C LYS A 13 0.34 -2.61 -13.90
N ASN A 14 1.58 -2.46 -14.36
CA ASN A 14 2.56 -1.55 -13.75
C ASN A 14 2.78 -1.83 -12.25
N ASN A 15 2.79 -3.12 -11.87
CA ASN A 15 3.02 -3.53 -10.49
C ASN A 15 4.47 -3.96 -10.27
N TYR A 16 4.96 -3.70 -9.07
CA TYR A 16 6.24 -4.20 -8.57
C TYR A 16 5.96 -5.31 -7.55
N LEU A 17 5.98 -6.56 -8.01
CA LEU A 17 5.51 -7.73 -7.26
C LEU A 17 6.70 -8.52 -6.72
N MET A 18 6.94 -8.39 -5.42
CA MET A 18 8.10 -8.96 -4.73
C MET A 18 7.61 -9.81 -3.58
N GLY A 19 7.93 -11.10 -3.56
CA GLY A 19 7.45 -11.98 -2.50
C GLY A 19 7.92 -13.40 -2.65
N TYR A 20 7.42 -14.28 -1.79
CA TYR A 20 7.79 -15.69 -1.81
C TYR A 20 7.19 -16.44 -3.03
N ASN A 21 5.96 -16.07 -3.39
CA ASN A 21 5.31 -16.42 -4.66
C ASN A 21 5.05 -15.13 -5.45
N GLY A 22 5.25 -15.20 -6.76
CA GLY A 22 5.10 -14.08 -7.69
C GLY A 22 3.65 -13.93 -8.14
N LEU A 23 3.43 -13.84 -9.43
CA LEU A 23 2.12 -13.59 -10.01
C LEU A 23 1.32 -14.90 -10.15
N ALA A 24 0.20 -14.99 -9.43
CA ALA A 24 -0.75 -16.08 -9.55
C ALA A 24 -2.07 -15.59 -10.15
N LEU A 25 -2.38 -16.06 -11.35
CA LEU A 25 -3.60 -15.76 -12.10
C LEU A 25 -4.41 -17.03 -12.22
N LEU A 26 -5.35 -17.21 -11.29
CA LEU A 26 -6.09 -18.45 -11.14
C LEU A 26 -7.57 -18.23 -11.42
N ARG A 27 -8.06 -18.95 -12.44
CA ARG A 27 -9.45 -19.13 -12.82
C ARG A 27 -10.16 -17.81 -13.15
N TRP A 28 -9.53 -16.96 -13.96
CA TRP A 28 -10.16 -15.72 -14.47
C TRP A 28 -10.72 -15.90 -15.88
N LEU A 29 -11.87 -15.27 -16.17
CA LEU A 29 -12.43 -15.20 -17.53
C LEU A 29 -11.59 -14.28 -18.41
N LYS A 30 -11.15 -13.14 -17.87
CA LYS A 30 -10.33 -12.15 -18.59
C LYS A 30 -9.19 -11.63 -17.75
N ILE A 31 -8.00 -11.56 -18.33
CA ILE A 31 -6.81 -11.01 -17.70
C ILE A 31 -6.14 -10.04 -18.65
N GLU A 32 -5.73 -8.90 -18.10
CA GLU A 32 -4.66 -8.11 -18.68
C GLU A 32 -3.57 -7.91 -17.63
N ALA A 33 -2.51 -8.72 -17.70
CA ALA A 33 -1.33 -8.61 -16.86
C ALA A 33 -0.17 -8.12 -17.72
N THR A 34 0.17 -6.83 -17.62
CA THR A 34 1.23 -6.28 -18.47
C THR A 34 2.08 -5.27 -17.73
N GLU A 35 3.34 -5.15 -18.13
CA GLU A 35 4.27 -4.14 -17.62
C GLU A 35 4.52 -4.28 -16.11
N ASN A 36 4.42 -5.50 -15.58
CA ASN A 36 4.77 -5.80 -14.19
C ASN A 36 6.22 -6.22 -14.08
N GLU A 37 6.85 -5.89 -12.95
CA GLU A 37 8.17 -6.38 -12.57
C GLU A 37 8.01 -7.34 -11.39
N ILE A 38 8.45 -8.57 -11.58
CA ILE A 38 8.10 -9.70 -10.72
C ILE A 38 9.37 -10.39 -10.26
N TRP A 39 9.49 -10.59 -8.95
CA TRP A 39 10.49 -11.46 -8.35
C TRP A 39 9.85 -12.37 -7.33
N ALA A 40 10.18 -13.65 -7.41
CA ALA A 40 9.82 -14.63 -6.38
C ALA A 40 10.75 -15.85 -6.44
N PRO A 41 11.25 -16.32 -5.28
CA PRO A 41 12.17 -17.45 -5.22
C PRO A 41 11.50 -18.83 -5.33
N MET A 42 10.17 -18.93 -5.27
CA MET A 42 9.47 -20.24 -5.42
C MET A 42 8.74 -20.41 -6.75
N THR A 43 7.80 -19.51 -7.04
CA THR A 43 6.94 -19.61 -8.21
C THR A 43 6.71 -18.22 -8.75
N LEU A 44 7.40 -17.90 -9.85
CA LEU A 44 7.30 -16.59 -10.50
C LEU A 44 5.95 -16.35 -11.16
N LEU A 45 5.41 -17.37 -11.84
CA LEU A 45 4.16 -17.28 -12.57
C LEU A 45 3.34 -18.56 -12.43
N HIS A 46 2.11 -18.44 -11.95
CA HIS A 46 1.16 -19.54 -11.88
C HIS A 46 -0.11 -19.16 -12.65
N LEU A 47 -0.35 -19.85 -13.75
CA LEU A 47 -1.52 -19.64 -14.61
C LEU A 47 -2.46 -20.83 -14.54
N GLU A 48 -3.71 -20.59 -14.20
CA GLU A 48 -4.81 -21.54 -14.32
C GLU A 48 -5.96 -20.81 -15.01
N LYS A 49 -6.31 -21.19 -16.24
CA LYS A 49 -7.42 -20.53 -16.96
C LYS A 49 -8.76 -20.90 -16.35
N GLY A 50 -9.69 -19.96 -16.41
CA GLY A 50 -11.08 -20.19 -16.05
C GLY A 50 -11.81 -21.12 -17.01
N GLU A 51 -12.77 -21.91 -16.53
CA GLU A 51 -13.68 -22.64 -17.43
C GLU A 51 -14.44 -21.62 -18.31
N GLY A 52 -14.49 -21.88 -19.62
CA GLY A 52 -15.13 -21.00 -20.62
C GLY A 52 -14.28 -19.82 -21.12
N THR A 53 -13.03 -19.71 -20.68
CA THR A 53 -12.07 -18.68 -21.12
C THR A 53 -11.57 -18.94 -22.55
N GLN A 54 -11.45 -17.90 -23.38
CA GLN A 54 -10.73 -17.98 -24.66
C GLN A 54 -9.30 -17.46 -24.51
N ASP A 55 -8.36 -17.97 -25.29
CA ASP A 55 -6.94 -17.57 -25.19
C ASP A 55 -6.72 -16.07 -25.40
N GLN A 56 -7.51 -15.45 -26.30
CA GLN A 56 -7.48 -14.02 -26.59
C GLN A 56 -7.97 -13.13 -25.44
N ASP A 57 -8.68 -13.69 -24.44
CA ASP A 57 -9.13 -12.96 -23.27
C ASP A 57 -8.04 -12.81 -22.20
N TRP A 58 -6.88 -13.45 -22.40
CA TRP A 58 -5.73 -13.39 -21.52
C TRP A 58 -4.56 -12.73 -22.24
N ILE A 59 -4.28 -11.50 -21.84
CA ILE A 59 -3.15 -10.71 -22.31
C ILE A 59 -2.14 -10.70 -21.18
N ILE A 60 -1.09 -11.50 -21.32
CA ILE A 60 0.08 -11.50 -20.44
C ILE A 60 1.27 -11.12 -21.30
N ASP A 61 1.85 -9.95 -21.10
CA ASP A 61 2.91 -9.44 -21.97
C ASP A 61 3.68 -8.25 -21.38
N ARG A 62 4.91 -8.03 -21.84
CA ARG A 62 5.79 -6.93 -21.41
C ARG A 62 6.10 -6.95 -19.90
N ASP A 63 6.02 -8.11 -19.27
CA ASP A 63 6.43 -8.30 -17.89
C ASP A 63 7.96 -8.53 -17.80
N ILE A 64 8.54 -8.19 -16.66
CA ILE A 64 9.95 -8.43 -16.33
C ILE A 64 9.98 -9.45 -15.19
N TYR A 65 10.60 -10.60 -15.44
CA TYR A 65 10.77 -11.65 -14.43
C TYR A 65 12.23 -11.70 -13.98
N HIS A 66 12.45 -11.56 -12.67
CA HIS A 66 13.76 -11.74 -12.05
C HIS A 66 13.93 -13.20 -11.61
N LEU A 67 14.88 -13.89 -12.22
CA LEU A 67 15.17 -15.30 -11.98
C LEU A 67 16.38 -15.49 -11.08
N GLN A 68 16.34 -16.56 -10.28
CA GLN A 68 17.53 -17.04 -9.56
C GLN A 68 18.67 -17.40 -10.53
N PRO A 69 19.94 -17.23 -10.14
CA PRO A 69 21.08 -17.43 -11.06
C PRO A 69 21.16 -18.84 -11.63
N ASP A 70 20.71 -19.84 -10.89
CA ASP A 70 20.65 -21.24 -11.25
C ASP A 70 19.32 -21.66 -11.90
N GLU A 71 18.34 -20.76 -11.97
CA GLU A 71 17.03 -21.01 -12.54
C GLU A 71 16.87 -20.30 -13.89
N GLN A 72 16.69 -21.07 -14.96
CA GLN A 72 16.40 -20.53 -16.30
C GLN A 72 14.94 -20.71 -16.71
N LYS A 73 14.06 -21.03 -15.74
CA LYS A 73 12.72 -21.52 -16.01
C LYS A 73 11.66 -20.71 -15.28
N LEU A 74 10.64 -20.33 -16.02
CA LEU A 74 9.37 -19.81 -15.54
C LEU A 74 8.42 -20.99 -15.32
N ASN A 75 8.16 -21.36 -14.07
CA ASN A 75 7.26 -22.47 -13.71
C ASN A 75 7.64 -23.80 -14.42
N GLY A 76 8.93 -24.13 -14.39
CA GLY A 76 9.46 -25.37 -14.98
C GLY A 76 9.62 -25.37 -16.50
N LYS A 77 9.39 -24.24 -17.19
CA LYS A 77 9.57 -24.06 -18.64
C LYS A 77 10.51 -22.91 -18.94
N THR A 78 11.31 -22.97 -20.00
CA THR A 78 12.01 -21.76 -20.46
C THR A 78 11.00 -20.71 -20.93
N LEU A 79 11.39 -19.42 -20.97
CA LEU A 79 10.49 -18.37 -21.49
C LEU A 79 10.07 -18.67 -22.94
N GLU A 80 10.99 -19.20 -23.77
CA GLU A 80 10.69 -19.60 -25.15
C GLU A 80 9.65 -20.74 -25.22
N GLU A 81 9.81 -21.77 -24.39
CA GLU A 81 8.84 -22.86 -24.29
C GLU A 81 7.48 -22.35 -23.83
N HIS A 82 7.45 -21.45 -22.84
CA HIS A 82 6.23 -20.81 -22.36
C HIS A 82 5.54 -20.05 -23.50
N GLN A 83 6.25 -19.14 -24.17
CA GLN A 83 5.73 -18.34 -25.29
C GLN A 83 5.18 -19.22 -26.41
N LYS A 84 5.86 -20.32 -26.73
CA LYS A 84 5.42 -21.25 -27.77
C LYS A 84 4.15 -22.03 -27.39
N ILE A 85 4.02 -22.43 -26.12
CA ILE A 85 2.88 -23.22 -25.65
C ILE A 85 1.64 -22.36 -25.42
N THR A 86 1.80 -21.19 -24.79
CA THR A 86 0.69 -20.35 -24.35
C THR A 86 0.36 -19.22 -25.31
N GLY A 87 1.34 -18.77 -26.11
CA GLY A 87 1.26 -17.56 -26.90
C GLY A 87 1.42 -16.26 -26.12
N PHE A 88 1.59 -16.34 -24.79
CA PHE A 88 1.78 -15.21 -23.86
C PHE A 88 3.25 -14.79 -23.77
N ASP A 89 3.50 -13.68 -23.08
CA ASP A 89 4.82 -13.17 -22.71
C ASP A 89 5.75 -12.88 -23.91
N ARG A 90 5.18 -12.58 -25.09
CA ARG A 90 5.94 -12.42 -26.34
C ARG A 90 7.01 -11.33 -26.28
N ASN A 91 6.74 -10.28 -25.51
CA ASN A 91 7.62 -9.13 -25.30
C ASN A 91 8.12 -9.03 -23.85
N SER A 92 7.85 -10.05 -23.02
CA SER A 92 8.36 -10.12 -21.66
C SER A 92 9.84 -10.50 -21.65
N LYS A 93 10.53 -10.19 -20.55
CA LYS A 93 11.98 -10.40 -20.42
C LYS A 93 12.31 -11.14 -19.14
N LEU A 94 13.30 -12.02 -19.24
CA LEU A 94 13.98 -12.59 -18.09
C LEU A 94 15.20 -11.71 -17.75
N VAL A 95 15.35 -11.37 -16.48
CA VAL A 95 16.52 -10.72 -15.93
C VAL A 95 17.14 -11.67 -14.92
N SER A 96 18.43 -11.95 -15.07
CA SER A 96 19.21 -12.74 -14.12
C SER A 96 20.29 -11.84 -13.53
N THR A 97 20.33 -11.79 -12.20
CA THR A 97 21.34 -11.08 -11.40
C THR A 97 22.09 -12.09 -10.54
N THR A 98 23.15 -11.69 -9.85
CA THR A 98 24.03 -12.60 -9.09
C THR A 98 23.32 -13.40 -7.99
N ASP A 99 22.26 -12.86 -7.40
CA ASP A 99 21.44 -13.51 -6.37
C ASP A 99 19.95 -13.62 -6.79
N GLY A 100 19.70 -13.38 -8.08
CA GLY A 100 18.38 -13.39 -8.70
C GLY A 100 17.43 -12.29 -8.27
N ARG A 101 17.86 -11.34 -7.43
CA ARG A 101 17.03 -10.23 -6.96
C ARG A 101 17.11 -9.05 -7.93
N PRO A 102 16.12 -8.15 -7.93
CA PRO A 102 16.27 -6.87 -8.60
C PRO A 102 17.48 -6.09 -8.07
N ILE A 103 17.96 -5.12 -8.84
CA ILE A 103 19.04 -4.20 -8.42
C ILE A 103 18.47 -2.82 -8.11
N GLY A 104 19.22 -2.03 -7.35
CA GLY A 104 18.86 -0.65 -7.04
C GLY A 104 17.91 -0.51 -5.86
N THR A 105 17.45 0.73 -5.68
CA THR A 105 16.36 1.06 -4.76
C THR A 105 15.10 1.39 -5.56
N ARG A 106 13.93 0.98 -5.05
CA ARG A 106 12.61 1.40 -5.53
C ARG A 106 11.83 1.99 -4.36
N VAL A 107 11.38 3.23 -4.52
CA VAL A 107 10.62 3.97 -3.51
C VAL A 107 9.23 4.27 -4.07
N PHE A 108 8.21 3.90 -3.30
CA PHE A 108 6.82 4.15 -3.64
C PHE A 108 6.20 5.05 -2.57
N VAL A 109 5.76 6.24 -2.96
CA VAL A 109 5.04 7.16 -2.08
C VAL A 109 3.58 7.21 -2.49
N ARG A 110 2.68 6.84 -1.58
CA ARG A 110 1.23 6.81 -1.80
C ARG A 110 0.52 7.68 -0.77
N ALA A 111 0.00 8.83 -1.21
CA ALA A 111 -0.87 9.67 -0.41
C ALA A 111 -2.08 8.89 0.14
N ASN A 112 -2.48 9.24 1.36
CA ASN A 112 -3.72 8.80 1.95
C ASN A 112 -4.88 9.59 1.32
N ARG A 113 -5.95 8.89 0.93
CA ARG A 113 -7.14 9.52 0.33
C ARG A 113 -7.97 10.34 1.33
N TYR A 114 -7.85 10.04 2.63
CA TYR A 114 -8.71 10.56 3.68
C TYR A 114 -8.07 11.69 4.49
N GLU A 115 -6.75 11.86 4.39
CA GLU A 115 -6.02 12.87 5.15
C GLU A 115 -4.86 13.43 4.32
N SER A 116 -4.97 14.71 3.95
CA SER A 116 -3.93 15.41 3.17
C SER A 116 -2.63 15.49 3.97
N GLY A 117 -1.52 15.16 3.32
CA GLY A 117 -0.18 15.16 3.95
C GLY A 117 0.18 13.85 4.64
N ARG A 118 -0.79 12.94 4.85
CA ARG A 118 -0.50 11.57 5.29
C ARG A 118 -0.19 10.70 4.08
N ALA A 119 0.87 9.90 4.16
CA ALA A 119 1.27 9.02 3.07
C ALA A 119 1.93 7.73 3.58
N HIS A 120 1.85 6.67 2.78
CA HIS A 120 2.66 5.47 2.96
C HIS A 120 3.87 5.55 2.04
N VAL A 121 5.03 5.18 2.57
CA VAL A 121 6.27 5.05 1.81
C VAL A 121 6.70 3.58 1.90
N ALA A 122 6.80 2.90 0.77
CA ALA A 122 7.36 1.55 0.70
C ALA A 122 8.70 1.60 -0.03
N VAL A 123 9.72 0.98 0.55
CA VAL A 123 11.08 1.00 0.03
C VAL A 123 11.55 -0.43 -0.16
N PHE A 124 11.88 -0.79 -1.40
CA PHE A 124 12.67 -1.97 -1.72
C PHE A 124 14.11 -1.52 -1.97
N ASN A 125 15.05 -1.99 -1.17
CA ASN A 125 16.44 -1.56 -1.15
C ASN A 125 17.37 -2.75 -1.39
N TRP A 126 17.44 -3.19 -2.65
CA TRP A 126 18.21 -4.37 -3.02
C TRP A 126 19.72 -4.16 -2.97
N ASP A 127 20.17 -2.91 -3.10
CA ASP A 127 21.60 -2.55 -2.95
C ASP A 127 22.06 -2.54 -1.48
N GLY A 128 21.15 -2.75 -0.53
CA GLY A 128 21.51 -2.84 0.89
C GLY A 128 22.01 -1.52 1.49
N ASN A 129 21.63 -0.38 0.92
CA ASN A 129 21.98 0.96 1.42
C ASN A 129 21.57 1.13 2.89
N ALA A 130 22.37 1.84 3.69
CA ALA A 130 22.02 2.13 5.09
C ALA A 130 20.91 3.18 5.23
N SER A 131 20.79 4.05 4.22
CA SER A 131 19.80 5.12 4.14
C SER A 131 19.45 5.36 2.67
N ILE A 132 18.28 5.93 2.43
CA ILE A 132 17.78 6.21 1.08
C ILE A 132 17.16 7.61 1.01
N GLU A 133 17.22 8.24 -0.15
CA GLU A 133 16.51 9.49 -0.43
C GLU A 133 15.07 9.20 -0.86
N VAL A 134 14.12 9.92 -0.27
CA VAL A 134 12.69 9.81 -0.58
C VAL A 134 12.15 11.14 -1.04
N ASP A 135 11.60 11.17 -2.25
CA ASP A 135 10.79 12.28 -2.74
C ASP A 135 9.35 12.17 -2.21
N LEU A 136 8.96 13.13 -1.37
CA LEU A 136 7.63 13.21 -0.76
C LEU A 136 6.62 14.08 -1.53
N LYS A 137 6.93 14.51 -2.75
CA LYS A 137 6.04 15.37 -3.57
C LYS A 137 4.63 14.81 -3.75
N ASN A 138 4.49 13.50 -3.81
CA ASN A 138 3.19 12.83 -3.94
C ASN A 138 2.50 12.51 -2.60
N SER A 139 3.00 13.02 -1.47
CA SER A 139 2.41 12.78 -0.14
C SER A 139 1.18 13.66 0.16
N GLY A 140 1.04 14.78 -0.54
CA GLY A 140 0.05 15.81 -0.24
C GLY A 140 0.43 16.76 0.90
N LEU A 141 1.70 16.71 1.36
CA LEU A 141 2.26 17.72 2.25
C LEU A 141 2.36 19.07 1.52
N LYS A 142 2.14 20.17 2.26
CA LYS A 142 2.29 21.54 1.74
C LYS A 142 3.62 22.12 2.18
N TRP A 143 4.21 22.99 1.37
CA TRP A 143 5.43 23.70 1.74
C TRP A 143 5.26 24.37 3.12
N GLY A 144 6.26 24.22 4.00
CA GLY A 144 6.24 24.71 5.37
C GLY A 144 5.45 23.84 6.36
N GLN A 145 4.80 22.76 5.91
CA GLN A 145 4.07 21.84 6.79
C GLN A 145 5.05 20.96 7.56
N LYS A 146 4.91 20.92 8.89
CA LYS A 146 5.65 19.98 9.73
C LYS A 146 5.09 18.57 9.58
N PHE A 147 5.97 17.59 9.65
CA PHE A 147 5.60 16.18 9.55
C PHE A 147 6.60 15.28 10.26
N GLN A 148 6.15 14.07 10.52
CA GLN A 148 6.94 12.98 11.07
C GLN A 148 6.95 11.80 10.09
N ILE A 149 8.07 11.08 10.01
CA ILE A 149 8.16 9.78 9.33
C ILE A 149 8.36 8.72 10.40
N ARG A 150 7.50 7.70 10.40
CA ARG A 150 7.54 6.59 11.36
C ARG A 150 7.67 5.27 10.63
N ASN A 151 8.53 4.36 11.09
CA ASN A 151 8.58 3.00 10.55
C ASN A 151 7.34 2.21 11.03
N VAL A 152 6.69 1.48 10.12
CA VAL A 152 5.41 0.79 10.42
C VAL A 152 5.57 -0.35 11.42
N LEU A 153 6.74 -1.01 11.47
CA LEU A 153 7.01 -2.05 12.47
C LEU A 153 7.26 -1.48 13.87
N ASN A 154 7.59 -0.18 13.97
CA ASN A 154 7.92 0.53 15.21
C ASN A 154 7.08 1.81 15.38
N LEU A 155 5.81 1.77 14.99
CA LEU A 155 4.97 2.97 14.83
C LEU A 155 4.86 3.84 16.09
N TYR A 156 4.89 3.22 17.27
CA TYR A 156 4.72 3.89 18.56
C TYR A 156 6.04 4.37 19.20
N ASN A 157 7.18 4.10 18.56
CA ASN A 157 8.48 4.62 19.01
C ASN A 157 8.65 6.08 18.55
N GLN A 158 9.85 6.64 18.79
CA GLN A 158 10.21 7.94 18.25
C GLN A 158 10.16 7.93 16.72
N PRO A 159 9.75 9.04 16.08
CA PRO A 159 9.86 9.18 14.65
C PRO A 159 11.28 8.92 14.16
N VAL A 160 11.37 8.33 12.98
CA VAL A 160 12.64 8.15 12.27
C VAL A 160 13.15 9.51 11.77
N VAL A 161 12.23 10.39 11.37
CA VAL A 161 12.50 11.77 10.97
C VAL A 161 11.38 12.67 11.47
N GLU A 162 11.74 13.86 11.93
CA GLU A 162 10.83 14.99 12.13
C GLU A 162 11.36 16.16 11.30
N SER A 163 10.54 16.75 10.43
CA SER A 163 11.00 17.80 9.51
C SER A 163 9.88 18.74 9.08
N THR A 164 10.25 19.78 8.33
CA THR A 164 9.33 20.70 7.66
C THR A 164 9.45 20.50 6.16
N TYR A 165 8.32 20.27 5.49
CA TYR A 165 8.32 19.97 4.07
C TYR A 165 8.74 21.18 3.25
N ASN A 166 9.74 21.00 2.40
CA ASN A 166 10.37 22.04 1.58
C ASN A 166 10.51 21.64 0.11
N GLU A 167 9.79 20.60 -0.34
CA GLU A 167 9.84 20.03 -1.69
C GLU A 167 11.16 19.36 -2.10
N GLU A 168 12.15 19.29 -1.21
CA GLU A 168 13.38 18.54 -1.43
C GLU A 168 13.24 17.08 -0.97
N PRO A 169 13.96 16.13 -1.58
CA PRO A 169 14.06 14.77 -1.09
C PRO A 169 14.59 14.73 0.35
N ILE A 170 14.11 13.76 1.12
CA ILE A 170 14.52 13.56 2.50
C ILE A 170 15.23 12.22 2.68
N VAL A 171 16.34 12.22 3.40
CA VAL A 171 17.09 11.01 3.72
C VAL A 171 16.42 10.30 4.89
N ILE A 172 16.10 9.02 4.70
CA ILE A 172 15.59 8.15 5.76
C ILE A 172 16.52 6.94 5.95
N PRO A 173 16.84 6.56 7.21
CA PRO A 173 17.57 5.33 7.48
C PRO A 173 16.69 4.10 7.20
N MET A 174 17.32 3.04 6.70
CA MET A 174 16.72 1.72 6.57
C MET A 174 16.82 0.99 7.91
N MET A 175 15.72 0.39 8.37
CA MET A 175 15.66 -0.35 9.63
C MET A 175 16.22 -1.76 9.50
N LYS A 176 16.17 -2.34 8.28
CA LYS A 176 16.74 -3.66 7.95
C LYS A 176 16.29 -4.76 8.91
N SER A 177 14.97 -4.99 8.97
CA SER A 177 14.41 -6.02 9.85
C SER A 177 15.00 -7.40 9.58
N ALA A 178 15.07 -8.27 10.58
CA ALA A 178 15.61 -9.62 10.42
C ALA A 178 14.80 -10.50 9.43
N ILE A 179 13.51 -10.19 9.25
CA ILE A 179 12.59 -10.96 8.39
C ILE A 179 12.62 -10.41 6.96
N ALA A 180 12.82 -9.11 6.79
CA ALA A 180 12.88 -8.42 5.51
C ALA A 180 13.97 -7.34 5.57
N PRO A 181 15.25 -7.71 5.34
CA PRO A 181 16.37 -6.77 5.45
C PRO A 181 16.40 -5.75 4.31
N ASP A 182 15.80 -6.09 3.16
CA ASP A 182 15.81 -5.31 1.93
C ASP A 182 14.50 -4.53 1.71
N PHE A 183 13.58 -4.55 2.69
CA PHE A 183 12.27 -3.91 2.57
C PHE A 183 11.87 -3.20 3.86
N ASP A 184 11.43 -1.96 3.73
CA ASP A 184 10.86 -1.18 4.82
C ASP A 184 9.61 -0.40 4.38
N VAL A 185 8.72 -0.18 5.35
CA VAL A 185 7.53 0.66 5.16
C VAL A 185 7.49 1.74 6.21
N PHE A 186 7.20 2.96 5.78
CA PHE A 186 7.08 4.13 6.62
C PHE A 186 5.72 4.81 6.45
N LEU A 187 5.25 5.44 7.52
CA LEU A 187 4.09 6.31 7.54
C LEU A 187 4.58 7.75 7.69
N VAL A 188 4.22 8.58 6.73
CA VAL A 188 4.33 10.04 6.82
C VAL A 188 3.08 10.54 7.54
N VAL A 189 3.27 11.23 8.65
CA VAL A 189 2.20 11.79 9.48
C VAL A 189 2.37 13.30 9.48
N PRO A 190 1.41 14.08 8.94
CA PRO A 190 1.45 15.52 9.05
C PRO A 190 1.26 15.90 10.53
N GLU A 191 2.03 16.87 11.00
CA GLU A 191 1.72 17.50 12.28
C GLU A 191 0.56 18.47 12.05
N GLU A 192 -0.55 18.25 12.75
CA GLU A 192 -1.64 19.21 12.72
C GLU A 192 -1.19 20.50 13.39
N SER A 193 -1.23 21.58 12.63
CA SER A 193 -1.27 22.91 13.22
C SER A 193 -2.71 23.18 13.66
N PHE A 194 -3.04 22.81 14.90
CA PHE A 194 -4.23 23.32 15.55
C PHE A 194 -4.04 24.83 15.76
N THR A 195 -4.40 25.64 14.76
CA THR A 195 -4.25 27.10 14.85
C THR A 195 -5.34 27.75 15.71
N SER A 196 -6.49 27.09 15.91
CA SER A 196 -7.45 27.37 17.00
C SER A 196 -8.62 26.40 16.96
N PHE A 197 -9.19 26.11 18.15
CA PHE A 197 -10.57 25.64 18.27
C PHE A 197 -11.44 26.85 18.62
N VAL A 198 -12.33 27.26 17.73
CA VAL A 198 -13.36 28.27 18.06
C VAL A 198 -14.60 27.53 18.53
N ALA A 199 -14.73 27.34 19.85
CA ALA A 199 -16.03 27.03 20.43
C ALA A 199 -16.92 28.27 20.25
N HIS A 200 -17.91 28.22 19.35
CA HIS A 200 -18.98 29.21 19.36
C HIS A 200 -19.86 28.91 20.58
N ALA A 201 -19.62 29.59 21.69
CA ALA A 201 -20.58 29.70 22.78
C ALA A 201 -21.74 30.61 22.30
N GLY A 202 -22.55 30.09 21.38
CA GLY A 202 -23.76 30.72 20.87
C GLY A 202 -25.03 30.24 21.58
N GLU A 203 -24.90 29.60 22.74
CA GLU A 203 -26.04 29.21 23.57
C GLU A 203 -26.03 30.02 24.86
N PRO A 204 -27.21 30.50 25.34
CA PRO A 204 -27.30 31.22 26.60
C PRO A 204 -26.70 30.36 27.70
N GLN A 205 -25.88 30.95 28.57
CA GLN A 205 -25.38 30.27 29.76
C GLN A 205 -26.54 29.58 30.47
N MET A 206 -26.49 28.26 30.53
CA MET A 206 -27.49 27.47 31.24
C MET A 206 -27.44 27.91 32.71
N ASP A 207 -28.54 28.48 33.18
CA ASP A 207 -28.71 28.88 34.57
C ASP A 207 -28.83 27.62 35.43
N TRP A 208 -27.71 27.22 36.03
CA TRP A 208 -27.61 26.04 36.89
C TRP A 208 -28.56 26.08 38.10
N THR A 209 -29.14 27.24 38.43
CA THR A 209 -30.13 27.35 39.52
C THR A 209 -31.53 26.84 39.14
N LYS A 210 -31.77 26.57 37.85
CA LYS A 210 -33.05 26.02 37.35
C LYS A 210 -33.06 24.50 37.17
N LEU A 211 -31.98 23.80 37.51
CA LEU A 211 -31.97 22.35 37.52
C LEU A 211 -32.64 21.82 38.80
N ASP A 212 -33.82 21.21 38.66
CA ASP A 212 -34.43 20.42 39.73
C ASP A 212 -33.72 19.05 39.78
N TRP A 213 -32.85 18.86 40.78
CA TRP A 213 -32.02 17.66 40.97
C TRP A 213 -32.82 16.40 41.32
N LYS A 214 -34.15 16.46 41.40
CA LYS A 214 -34.88 15.44 42.15
C LYS A 214 -34.92 14.03 41.57
N ASN A 215 -34.52 13.74 40.34
CA ASN A 215 -34.39 12.34 39.87
C ASN A 215 -33.47 12.24 38.64
N GLY A 216 -32.21 11.84 38.82
CA GLY A 216 -31.37 11.46 37.69
C GLY A 216 -29.90 11.30 38.03
N SER A 217 -29.50 10.12 38.47
CA SER A 217 -28.10 9.70 38.54
C SER A 217 -27.54 9.47 37.13
N ALA A 218 -26.53 10.24 36.73
CA ALA A 218 -25.80 10.02 35.48
C ALA A 218 -24.72 8.94 35.67
N GLY A 219 -25.03 7.71 35.27
CA GLY A 219 -24.02 6.68 35.03
C GLY A 219 -23.26 6.97 33.74
N ALA A 220 -21.94 6.83 33.78
CA ALA A 220 -21.10 6.92 32.59
C ALA A 220 -21.49 5.84 31.58
N GLY A 221 -21.94 6.27 30.40
CA GLY A 221 -22.16 5.40 29.26
C GLY A 221 -23.54 5.57 28.63
N LYS A 222 -23.50 5.82 27.31
CA LYS A 222 -24.58 5.83 26.31
C LYS A 222 -25.10 7.23 25.93
N GLY A 223 -24.62 7.66 24.75
CA GLY A 223 -25.41 8.27 23.68
C GLY A 223 -26.13 9.58 24.00
N LEU A 224 -25.70 10.65 23.34
CA LEU A 224 -26.54 11.83 23.10
C LEU A 224 -27.86 11.39 22.43
N HIS A 225 -28.89 11.19 23.25
CA HIS A 225 -30.28 11.11 22.78
C HIS A 225 -30.86 12.51 22.83
N TRP A 226 -31.16 13.05 21.65
CA TRP A 226 -31.84 14.33 21.48
C TRP A 226 -33.24 14.24 22.06
N MET A 227 -33.52 14.93 23.17
CA MET A 227 -34.88 15.18 23.62
C MET A 227 -35.45 16.34 22.79
N LYS A 228 -36.50 16.05 22.01
CA LYS A 228 -37.31 17.07 21.33
C LYS A 228 -37.85 18.06 22.36
N GLY A 229 -37.61 19.35 22.12
CA GLY A 229 -38.22 20.43 22.89
C GLY A 229 -39.74 20.33 22.89
N LYS A 230 -40.34 20.52 24.07
CA LYS A 230 -41.79 20.75 24.20
C LYS A 230 -42.16 21.98 23.36
N LYS A 231 -43.21 21.84 22.55
CA LYS A 231 -43.94 23.02 22.06
C LYS A 231 -44.56 23.70 23.27
N GLU A 232 -44.18 24.94 23.51
CA GLU A 232 -44.99 25.88 24.28
C GLU A 232 -46.01 26.54 23.33
N ASN A 233 -47.16 26.89 23.91
CA ASN A 233 -48.46 27.12 23.27
C ASN A 233 -48.49 28.14 22.13
#